data_AF-A0A7H4MXR4-F1
#
_entry.id   AF-A0A7H4MXR4-F1
#
_cell.length_a   1.000
_cell.length_b   1.000
_cell.length_c   1.000
_cell.angle_alpha   90.00
_cell.angle_beta   90.00
_cell.angle_gamma   90.00
#
_symmetry.space_group_name_H-M   'P 1'
#
loop_
_entity.id
_entity.type
_entity.pdbx_description
1 polymer ?
#
loop_
_entity_poly.entity_id
_entity_poly.type
_entity_poly.pdbx_seq_one_letter_code
_entity_poly.pdbx_strand_id
1 'polypeptide(L)'
;MRENNAQLAFVPRESAGLTVIDDWACLGQRTTASGTVLAEDLAVEPFHLFPTWKSYATPTLAGPFAQLTTAAIDLGIARAALSDTVSFVSEFARPWIDAGVERASEDPLTIYQIGQLDSRLAAADALLERPGRCSTGINTI
;
A
#
# COMPACT_ATOMS: atom_id res chain seq x y z
N MET A 1 -12.76 26.62 22.08
CA MET A 1 -12.05 25.86 21.02
C MET A 1 -11.51 26.87 20.03
N ARG A 2 -10.26 26.81 19.59
CA ARG A 2 -9.86 27.61 18.40
C ARG A 2 -10.49 26.95 17.19
N GLU A 3 -11.22 27.71 16.39
CA GLU A 3 -12.20 27.27 15.39
C GLU A 3 -11.63 26.48 14.19
N ASN A 4 -10.35 26.10 14.16
CA ASN A 4 -9.75 25.48 12.96
C ASN A 4 -8.69 24.41 13.24
N ASN A 5 -8.72 23.80 14.43
CA ASN A 5 -7.77 22.74 14.76
C ASN A 5 -8.36 21.36 14.44
N ALA A 6 -7.70 20.60 13.55
CA ALA A 6 -8.12 19.24 13.18
C ALA A 6 -8.31 18.34 14.42
N GLN A 7 -9.45 17.65 14.48
CA GLN A 7 -9.78 16.66 15.50
C GLN A 7 -9.93 15.29 14.83
N LEU A 8 -9.65 14.23 15.58
CA LEU A 8 -9.99 12.86 15.21
C LEU A 8 -11.12 12.40 16.12
N ALA A 9 -12.20 11.88 15.53
CA ALA A 9 -13.33 11.31 16.25
C ALA A 9 -13.42 9.81 15.99
N PHE A 10 -13.63 9.02 17.04
CA PHE A 10 -14.02 7.62 16.89
C PHE A 10 -15.51 7.48 17.17
N VAL A 11 -16.27 7.04 16.17
CA VAL A 11 -17.72 6.88 16.25
C VAL A 11 -18.12 5.49 15.76
N PRO A 12 -19.13 4.84 16.37
CA PRO A 12 -19.73 3.63 15.80
C PRO A 12 -20.20 3.88 14.36
N ARG A 13 -20.01 2.89 13.48
CA ARG A 13 -20.39 2.95 12.06
C ARG A 13 -21.87 3.29 11.83
N GLU A 14 -22.74 2.86 12.74
CA GLU A 14 -24.20 3.04 12.65
C GLU A 14 -24.71 4.26 13.45
N SER A 15 -23.83 5.20 13.80
CA SER A 15 -24.22 6.43 14.51
C SER A 15 -25.18 7.27 13.67
N ALA A 16 -26.22 7.82 14.32
CA ALA A 16 -27.11 8.78 13.67
C ALA A 16 -26.31 10.00 13.17
N GLY A 17 -26.56 10.41 11.92
CA GLY A 17 -25.82 11.48 11.25
C GLY A 17 -24.53 11.03 10.54
N LEU A 18 -24.17 9.74 10.60
CA LEU A 18 -23.06 9.17 9.83
C LEU A 18 -23.57 8.30 8.68
N THR A 19 -23.15 8.61 7.46
CA THR A 19 -23.44 7.79 6.26
C THR A 19 -22.14 7.40 5.57
N VAL A 20 -21.89 6.10 5.41
CA VAL A 20 -20.81 5.61 4.53
C VAL A 20 -21.45 5.11 3.24
N ILE A 21 -21.02 5.68 2.12
CA ILE A 21 -21.53 5.37 0.80
C ILE A 21 -20.57 4.36 0.15
N ASP A 22 -21.13 3.27 -0.38
CA ASP A 22 -20.37 2.27 -1.13
C ASP A 22 -20.24 2.69 -2.60
N ASP A 23 -19.47 3.76 -2.84
CA ASP A 23 -19.25 4.37 -4.16
C ASP A 23 -17.81 4.24 -4.66
N TRP A 24 -17.01 3.37 -4.02
CA TRP A 24 -15.61 3.18 -4.41
C TRP A 24 -15.49 2.47 -5.75
N ALA A 25 -15.10 3.21 -6.78
CA ALA A 25 -14.86 2.69 -8.13
C ALA A 25 -13.52 3.19 -8.69
N CYS A 26 -12.55 2.28 -8.80
CA CYS A 26 -11.18 2.57 -9.21
C CYS A 26 -10.59 1.47 -10.12
N LEU A 27 -9.45 1.77 -10.75
CA LEU A 27 -8.73 0.82 -11.61
C LEU A 27 -8.15 -0.37 -10.81
N GLY A 28 -7.54 -0.12 -9.66
CA GLY A 28 -6.94 -1.10 -8.74
C GLY A 28 -7.19 -0.72 -7.29
N GLN A 29 -6.82 -1.56 -6.31
CA GLN A 29 -7.25 -1.38 -4.91
C GLN A 29 -8.78 -1.38 -4.75
N ARG A 30 -9.48 -2.18 -5.55
CA ARG A 30 -10.95 -2.16 -5.68
C ARG A 30 -11.69 -2.59 -4.42
N THR A 31 -11.00 -3.25 -3.49
CA THR A 31 -11.57 -3.84 -2.26
C THR A 31 -11.19 -3.06 -1.00
N THR A 32 -10.66 -1.84 -1.12
CA THR A 32 -10.22 -1.03 0.05
C THR A 32 -11.31 -0.20 0.70
N ALA A 33 -12.52 -0.18 0.13
CA ALA A 33 -13.65 0.64 0.61
C ALA A 33 -13.29 2.12 0.82
N SER A 34 -12.48 2.69 -0.09
CA SER A 34 -12.01 4.09 -0.01
C SER A 34 -13.02 5.10 -0.54
N GLY A 35 -14.31 4.79 -0.39
CA GLY A 35 -15.43 5.61 -0.85
C GLY A 35 -15.77 6.78 0.07
N THR A 36 -16.94 7.36 -0.14
CA THR A 36 -17.38 8.58 0.52
C THR A 36 -17.94 8.32 1.92
N VAL A 37 -17.59 9.20 2.86
CA VAL A 37 -18.22 9.28 4.19
C VAL A 37 -18.82 10.67 4.37
N LEU A 38 -20.11 10.72 4.69
CA LEU A 38 -20.85 11.94 5.03
C LEU A 38 -21.13 11.97 6.54
N ALA A 39 -20.91 13.13 7.16
CA ALA A 39 -21.23 13.39 8.55
C ALA A 39 -22.09 14.65 8.64
N GLU A 40 -23.37 14.48 8.95
CA GLU A 40 -24.40 15.52 9.01
C GLU A 40 -25.08 15.46 10.38
N ASP A 41 -24.99 16.53 11.16
CA ASP A 41 -25.51 16.58 12.55
C ASP A 41 -25.07 15.40 13.43
N LEU A 42 -23.88 14.84 13.16
CA LEU A 42 -23.30 13.72 13.88
C LEU A 42 -22.85 14.15 15.28
N ALA A 43 -23.56 13.67 16.30
CA ALA A 43 -23.17 13.87 17.69
C ALA A 43 -21.96 13.01 18.06
N VAL A 44 -20.93 13.63 18.66
CA VAL A 44 -19.73 12.95 19.15
C VAL A 44 -19.50 13.29 20.61
N GLU A 45 -19.43 12.26 21.45
CA GLU A 45 -19.08 12.43 22.87
C GLU A 45 -17.67 13.02 23.01
N PRO A 46 -17.46 14.01 23.90
CA PRO A 46 -16.15 14.63 24.10
C PRO A 46 -15.02 13.65 24.41
N PHE A 47 -15.34 12.51 25.05
CA PHE A 47 -14.38 11.45 25.35
C PHE A 47 -13.83 10.76 24.09
N HIS A 48 -14.58 10.76 22.98
CA HIS A 48 -14.16 10.17 21.71
C HIS A 48 -13.46 11.16 20.77
N LEU A 49 -13.26 12.40 21.22
CA LEU A 49 -12.58 13.45 20.45
C LEU A 49 -11.12 13.58 20.88
N PHE A 50 -10.23 13.35 19.91
CA PHE A 50 -8.79 13.43 20.09
C PHE A 50 -8.23 14.64 19.33
N PRO A 51 -7.41 15.49 19.97
CA PRO A 51 -6.81 16.67 19.35
C PRO A 51 -5.67 16.26 18.40
N THR A 52 -6.01 15.67 17.25
CA THR A 52 -5.02 15.12 16.30
C THR A 52 -4.09 16.18 15.73
N TRP A 53 -4.49 17.45 15.71
CA TRP A 53 -3.59 18.56 15.38
C TRP A 53 -2.32 18.59 16.25
N LYS A 54 -2.38 18.10 17.50
CA LYS A 54 -1.20 17.98 18.36
C LYS A 54 -0.23 16.90 17.88
N SER A 55 -0.73 15.83 17.28
CA SER A 55 0.08 14.74 16.73
C SER A 55 0.96 15.18 15.55
N TYR A 56 0.62 16.30 14.91
CA TYR A 56 1.39 16.92 13.84
C TYR A 56 2.18 18.15 14.29
N ALA A 57 2.08 18.55 15.57
CA ALA A 57 2.81 19.70 16.10
C ALA A 57 4.31 19.42 16.27
N THR A 58 4.69 18.14 16.34
CA THR A 58 6.08 17.67 16.39
C THR A 58 6.25 16.46 15.47
N PRO A 59 7.45 16.22 14.91
CA PRO A 59 7.71 15.01 14.13
C PRO A 59 7.42 13.73 14.92
N THR A 60 6.77 12.75 14.28
CA THR A 60 6.46 11.43 14.86
C THR A 60 6.79 10.30 13.87
N LEU A 61 6.79 9.06 14.36
CA LEU A 61 6.98 7.87 13.52
C LEU A 61 5.74 7.49 12.69
N ALA A 62 4.57 8.12 12.92
CA ALA A 62 3.33 7.74 12.26
C ALA A 62 3.40 7.89 10.72
N GLY A 63 3.97 9.00 10.24
CA GLY A 63 4.17 9.24 8.81
C GLY A 63 5.11 8.21 8.16
N PRO A 64 6.35 8.04 8.65
CA PRO A 64 7.27 7.01 8.16
C PRO A 64 6.69 5.59 8.22
N PHE A 65 5.96 5.25 9.29
CA PHE A 65 5.32 3.94 9.41
C PHE A 65 4.25 3.71 8.33
N ALA A 66 3.41 4.71 8.05
CA ALA A 66 2.44 4.63 6.96
C ALA A 66 3.13 4.45 5.60
N GLN A 67 4.22 5.17 5.34
CA GLN A 67 4.99 5.04 4.09
C GLN A 67 5.64 3.65 3.95
N LEU A 68 6.20 3.11 5.03
CA LEU A 68 6.75 1.75 5.04
C LEU A 68 5.67 0.69 4.79
N THR A 69 4.48 0.89 5.34
CA THR A 69 3.33 -0.01 5.11
C THR A 69 2.95 -0.02 3.63
N THR A 70 2.81 1.15 3.01
CA THR A 70 2.53 1.27 1.57
C THR A 70 3.62 0.62 0.73
N ALA A 71 4.89 0.90 1.02
CA ALA A 71 6.01 0.32 0.28
C ALA A 71 6.07 -1.21 0.40
N ALA A 72 5.71 -1.78 1.55
CA ALA A 72 5.62 -3.22 1.73
C ALA A 72 4.47 -3.85 0.92
N ILE A 73 3.33 -3.15 0.80
CA ILE A 73 2.22 -3.57 -0.07
C ILE A 73 2.69 -3.57 -1.54
N ASP A 74 3.35 -2.51 -1.98
CA ASP A 74 3.89 -2.40 -3.35
C ASP A 74 4.91 -3.50 -3.65
N LEU A 75 5.80 -3.81 -2.71
CA LEU A 75 6.76 -4.90 -2.84
C LEU A 75 6.06 -6.26 -2.99
N GLY A 76 5.00 -6.51 -2.22
CA GLY A 76 4.20 -7.72 -2.33
C GLY A 76 3.55 -7.87 -3.71
N ILE A 77 2.96 -6.78 -4.23
CA ILE A 77 2.37 -6.74 -5.57
C ILE A 77 3.44 -7.00 -6.64
N ALA A 78 4.61 -6.34 -6.54
CA ALA A 78 5.69 -6.51 -7.50
C ALA A 78 6.23 -7.95 -7.52
N ARG A 79 6.33 -8.60 -6.35
CA ARG A 79 6.75 -10.00 -6.25
C ARG A 79 5.76 -10.95 -6.93
N ALA A 80 4.46 -10.78 -6.67
CA ALA A 80 3.43 -11.58 -7.30
C ALA A 80 3.43 -11.37 -8.83
N ALA A 81 3.48 -10.11 -9.29
CA ALA A 81 3.51 -9.79 -10.71
C ALA A 81 4.73 -10.38 -11.43
N LEU A 82 5.91 -10.35 -10.82
CA LEU A 82 7.12 -10.97 -11.38
C LEU A 82 6.98 -12.48 -11.46
N SER A 83 6.48 -13.13 -10.40
CA SER A 83 6.22 -14.57 -10.38
C SER A 83 5.26 -14.98 -11.50
N ASP A 84 4.13 -14.27 -11.62
CA ASP A 84 3.12 -14.53 -12.65
C ASP A 84 3.69 -14.31 -14.05
N THR A 85 4.52 -13.28 -14.23
CA THR A 85 5.21 -13.02 -15.51
C THR A 85 6.14 -14.17 -15.88
N VAL A 86 6.95 -14.66 -14.93
CA VAL A 86 7.87 -15.78 -15.16
C VAL A 86 7.11 -17.05 -15.52
N SER A 87 6.04 -17.39 -14.78
CA SER A 87 5.17 -18.52 -15.10
C SER A 87 4.56 -18.36 -16.49
N PHE A 88 4.03 -17.18 -16.83
CA PHE A 88 3.42 -16.94 -18.12
C PHE A 88 4.40 -17.07 -19.29
N VAL A 89 5.59 -16.49 -19.15
CA VAL A 89 6.66 -16.57 -20.17
C VAL A 89 7.12 -18.01 -20.37
N SER A 90 7.18 -18.80 -19.30
CA SER A 90 7.65 -20.18 -19.34
C SER A 90 6.63 -21.16 -19.92
N GLU A 91 5.33 -20.92 -19.68
CA GLU A 91 4.27 -21.88 -20.00
C GLU A 91 3.44 -21.50 -21.24
N PHE A 92 3.26 -20.20 -21.50
CA PHE A 92 2.25 -19.73 -22.47
C PHE A 92 2.79 -18.77 -23.54
N ALA A 93 3.88 -18.06 -23.27
CA ALA A 93 4.39 -17.08 -24.23
C ALA A 93 4.97 -17.74 -25.49
N ARG A 94 4.65 -17.15 -26.64
CA ARG A 94 5.21 -17.57 -27.93
C ARG A 94 6.52 -16.83 -28.20
N PRO A 95 7.57 -17.51 -28.71
CA PRO A 95 8.79 -16.82 -29.10
C PRO A 95 8.52 -15.79 -30.19
N TRP A 96 9.28 -14.70 -30.20
CA TRP A 96 9.26 -13.75 -31.30
C TRP A 96 9.83 -14.41 -32.55
N ILE A 97 9.22 -14.15 -33.72
CA ILE A 97 9.52 -14.89 -34.96
C ILE A 97 10.99 -14.76 -35.39
N ASP A 98 11.62 -13.63 -35.09
CA ASP A 98 13.03 -13.36 -35.44
C ASP A 98 14.01 -13.59 -34.28
N ALA A 99 13.54 -14.08 -33.12
CA ALA A 99 14.41 -14.29 -31.95
C ALA A 99 15.33 -15.52 -32.10
N GLY A 100 15.02 -16.43 -33.03
CA GLY A 100 15.85 -17.62 -33.29
C GLY A 100 15.83 -18.66 -32.17
N VAL A 101 14.81 -18.64 -31.30
CA VAL A 101 14.63 -19.56 -30.17
C VAL A 101 13.32 -20.34 -30.31
N GLU A 102 13.28 -21.56 -29.76
CA GLU A 102 12.07 -22.40 -29.79
C GLU A 102 11.04 -21.98 -28.73
N ARG A 103 11.51 -21.37 -27.63
CA ARG A 103 10.67 -20.94 -26.50
C ARG A 103 10.91 -19.48 -26.15
N ALA A 104 9.86 -18.74 -25.81
CA ALA A 104 9.97 -17.35 -25.36
C ALA A 104 10.86 -17.20 -24.12
N SER A 105 10.87 -18.21 -23.23
CA SER A 105 11.72 -18.27 -22.04
C SER A 105 13.23 -18.37 -22.34
N GLU A 106 13.61 -18.65 -23.58
CA GLU A 106 15.01 -18.74 -24.01
C GLU A 106 15.49 -17.45 -24.70
N ASP A 107 14.59 -16.49 -24.96
CA ASP A 107 14.93 -15.22 -25.56
C ASP A 107 15.86 -14.42 -24.62
N PRO A 108 17.11 -14.08 -25.04
CA PRO A 108 18.07 -13.36 -24.21
C PRO A 108 17.58 -11.99 -23.74
N LEU A 109 16.76 -11.29 -24.53
CA LEU A 109 16.21 -9.99 -24.15
C LEU A 109 15.14 -10.16 -23.07
N THR A 110 14.28 -11.17 -23.19
CA THR A 110 13.29 -11.51 -22.16
C THR A 110 13.97 -11.87 -20.84
N ILE A 111 14.99 -12.74 -20.89
CA ILE A 111 15.78 -13.11 -19.71
C ILE A 111 16.43 -11.88 -19.07
N TYR A 112 17.05 -11.02 -19.88
CA TYR A 112 17.68 -9.79 -19.40
C TYR A 112 16.67 -8.86 -18.70
N GLN A 113 15.50 -8.63 -19.30
CA GLN A 113 14.48 -7.76 -18.72
C GLN A 113 13.93 -8.31 -17.41
N ILE A 114 13.64 -9.61 -17.34
CA ILE A 114 13.20 -10.27 -16.11
C ILE A 114 14.28 -10.19 -15.04
N GLY A 115 15.55 -10.44 -15.37
CA GLY A 115 16.67 -10.32 -14.43
C GLY A 115 16.88 -8.91 -13.88
N GLN A 116 16.62 -7.87 -14.69
CA GLN A 116 16.63 -6.48 -14.22
C GLN A 116 15.51 -6.20 -13.20
N LEU A 117 14.31 -6.73 -13.45
CA LEU A 117 13.18 -6.59 -12.53
C LEU A 117 13.45 -7.34 -11.21
N ASP A 118 13.95 -8.58 -11.29
CA ASP A 118 14.33 -9.39 -10.13
C ASP A 118 15.39 -8.71 -9.27
N SER A 119 16.45 -8.17 -9.89
CA SER A 119 17.51 -7.44 -9.19
C SER A 119 16.98 -6.22 -8.43
N ARG A 120 16.04 -5.47 -9.04
CA ARG A 120 15.40 -4.31 -8.39
C ARG A 120 14.49 -4.74 -7.25
N LEU A 121 13.77 -5.84 -7.42
CA LEU A 121 12.90 -6.41 -6.40
C LEU A 121 13.71 -6.84 -5.17
N ALA A 122 14.84 -7.53 -5.37
CA ALA A 122 15.75 -7.93 -4.30
C ALA A 122 16.33 -6.71 -3.55
N ALA A 123 16.69 -5.64 -4.27
CA ALA A 123 17.14 -4.41 -3.65
C ALA A 123 16.05 -3.73 -2.81
N ALA A 124 14.81 -3.68 -3.32
CA ALA A 124 13.67 -3.12 -2.59
C ALA A 124 13.35 -3.90 -1.31
N ASP A 125 13.41 -5.24 -1.38
CA ASP A 125 13.22 -6.14 -0.23
C ASP A 125 14.25 -5.85 0.88
N ALA A 126 15.54 -5.81 0.52
CA ALA A 126 16.61 -5.51 1.47
C ALA A 126 16.47 -4.10 2.10
N LEU A 127 16.00 -3.12 1.33
CA LEU A 127 15.75 -1.76 1.82
C LEU A 127 14.56 -1.68 2.78
N LEU A 128 13.56 -2.56 2.67
CA LEU A 128 12.41 -2.60 3.58
C LEU A 128 12.66 -3.45 4.82
N GLU A 129 13.51 -4.49 4.72
CA GLU A 129 13.87 -5.36 5.84
C GLU A 129 14.62 -4.60 6.96
N ARG A 130 15.49 -3.64 6.58
CA ARG A 130 16.30 -2.86 7.52
C ARG A 130 15.49 -1.90 8.40
N PRO A 131 14.56 -1.08 7.85
CA PRO A 131 13.61 -0.30 8.63
C PRO A 131 12.67 -1.16 9.48
N GLY A 132 12.18 -2.30 8.96
CA GLY A 132 11.30 -3.21 9.71
C GLY A 132 11.94 -3.78 10.98
N ARG A 133 13.25 -4.06 10.93
CA ARG A 133 14.02 -4.44 12.13
C ARG A 133 14.21 -3.29 13.11
N CYS A 134 14.46 -2.07 12.62
CA CYS A 134 14.60 -0.89 13.48
C CYS A 134 13.29 -0.51 14.19
N SER A 135 12.14 -0.59 13.52
CA SER A 135 10.84 -0.28 14.12
C SER A 135 10.43 -1.29 15.19
N THR A 136 10.78 -2.57 15.03
CA THR A 136 10.53 -3.63 16.02
C THR A 136 11.38 -3.46 17.30
N GLY A 137 12.48 -2.71 17.23
CA GLY A 137 13.32 -2.36 18.38
C GLY A 137 12.77 -1.25 19.28
N ILE A 138 11.62 -0.64 18.94
CA ILE A 138 11.02 0.49 19.67
C ILE A 138 9.81 0.01 20.50
N ASN A 139 9.99 -1.06 21.28
CA ASN A 139 9.05 -1.44 22.32
C ASN A 139 9.77 -1.91 23.58
N THR A 140 10.33 -0.96 24.33
CA THR A 140 10.47 -1.04 25.79
C THR A 140 10.58 0.38 26.38
N ILE A 141 9.44 1.05 26.54
CA ILE A 141 9.17 2.03 27.60
C ILE A 141 7.68 2.15 27.83
#